data_AF-A0A9P9KTG5-F1
#
_entry.id   AF-A0A9P9KTG5-F1
#
_cell.length_a   1.000
_cell.length_b   1.000
_cell.length_c   1.000
_cell.angle_alpha   90.00
_cell.angle_beta   90.00
_cell.angle_gamma   90.00
#
_symmetry.space_group_name_H-M   'P 1'
#
loop_
_entity.id
_entity.type
_entity.pdbx_description
1 polymer ?
#
loop_
_entity_poly.entity_id
_entity_poly.type
_entity_poly.pdbx_seq_one_letter_code
_entity_poly.pdbx_strand_id
1 'polypeptide(L)'
;MLHYPKLDERPDKNFPRLYSHTDWGSVTFVWPQGGGLEVETPSKKWMPVPLIPGSIVVNIGDALSLWSGKTLKSTLYRISFDNLPIDQDHAKLEILKRDHEGKLVKDHGSIALTAGEYHQVRHYMSEKEDAKNNWVGKTEASSKFDPRVIHAVESLGIANGSGLVNFSPIAVKQ
;
A
#
# COMPACT_ATOMS: atom_id res chain seq x y z
N MET A 1 -6.80 7.14 -11.90
CA MET A 1 -5.94 8.26 -12.31
C MET A 1 -6.04 9.32 -11.22
N LEU A 2 -4.91 9.69 -10.61
CA LEU A 2 -4.85 10.78 -9.64
C LEU A 2 -4.35 12.03 -10.37
N HIS A 3 -4.83 13.21 -9.95
CA HIS A 3 -4.36 14.50 -10.42
C HIS A 3 -4.18 15.37 -9.19
N TYR A 4 -2.98 15.90 -8.99
CA TYR A 4 -2.71 16.74 -7.83
C TYR A 4 -2.69 18.22 -8.26
N PRO A 5 -3.65 19.03 -7.81
CA PRO A 5 -3.79 20.42 -8.25
C PRO A 5 -2.64 21.29 -7.75
N LYS A 6 -2.32 22.34 -8.51
CA LYS A 6 -1.34 23.34 -8.12
C LYS A 6 -1.74 24.02 -6.80
N LEU A 7 -0.74 24.42 -6.02
CA LEU A 7 -0.94 25.16 -4.77
C LEU A 7 -0.32 26.55 -4.89
N ASP A 8 -0.98 27.57 -4.37
CA ASP A 8 -0.48 28.96 -4.36
C ASP A 8 0.66 29.12 -3.34
N GLU A 9 0.59 28.38 -2.23
CA GLU A 9 1.56 28.39 -1.15
C GLU A 9 1.96 26.97 -0.76
N ARG A 10 3.20 26.82 -0.30
CA ARG A 10 3.72 25.52 0.15
C ARG A 10 3.20 25.20 1.54
N PRO A 11 2.56 24.03 1.77
CA PRO A 11 2.14 23.61 3.10
C PRO A 11 3.33 23.40 4.04
N ASP A 12 3.04 23.29 5.34
CA ASP A 12 4.04 22.89 6.34
C ASP A 12 4.69 21.55 5.95
N LYS A 13 6.01 21.47 6.12
CA LYS A 13 6.84 20.31 5.75
C LYS A 13 6.40 19.01 6.42
N ASN A 14 5.68 19.11 7.53
CA ASN A 14 5.13 17.95 8.24
C ASN A 14 3.93 17.29 7.53
N PHE A 15 3.37 17.95 6.51
CA PHE A 15 2.19 17.48 5.77
C PHE A 15 2.59 17.06 4.36
N PRO A 16 2.85 15.77 4.10
CA PRO A 16 3.14 15.31 2.74
C PRO A 16 1.92 15.50 1.82
N ARG A 17 2.14 15.69 0.52
CA ARG A 17 1.10 15.73 -0.53
C ARG A 17 0.29 14.42 -0.54
N LEU A 18 0.96 13.30 -0.27
CA LEU A 18 0.35 12.00 -0.02
C LEU A 18 1.12 11.31 1.09
N TYR A 19 0.42 10.97 2.17
CA TYR A 19 1.00 10.27 3.32
C TYR A 19 1.60 8.91 2.94
N SER A 20 2.50 8.40 3.79
CA SER A 20 3.17 7.12 3.60
C SER A 20 2.20 5.95 3.54
N HIS A 21 2.24 5.16 2.47
CA HIS A 21 1.36 4.01 2.27
C HIS A 21 2.02 2.94 1.39
N THR A 22 1.41 1.76 1.37
CA THR A 22 1.70 0.70 0.41
C THR A 22 0.54 0.55 -0.56
N ASP A 23 0.82 0.09 -1.79
CA ASP A 23 -0.22 -0.18 -2.78
C ASP A 23 -0.90 -1.52 -2.47
N TRP A 24 -2.23 -1.57 -2.51
CA TRP A 24 -2.98 -2.79 -2.19
C TRP A 24 -2.79 -3.86 -3.28
N GLY A 25 -2.56 -3.44 -4.52
CA GLY A 25 -2.42 -4.31 -5.68
C GLY A 25 -1.13 -5.12 -5.76
N SER A 26 -0.86 -5.65 -6.96
CA SER A 26 0.34 -6.45 -7.23
C SER A 26 1.52 -5.59 -7.69
N VAL A 27 1.32 -4.78 -8.73
CA VAL A 27 2.35 -3.92 -9.32
C VAL A 27 1.72 -2.59 -9.72
N THR A 28 2.42 -1.49 -9.42
CA THR A 28 2.04 -0.15 -9.85
C THR A 28 3.08 0.41 -10.81
N PHE A 29 2.61 1.07 -11.88
CA PHE A 29 3.45 1.81 -12.80
C PHE A 29 3.19 3.31 -12.61
N VAL A 30 4.26 4.06 -12.38
CA VAL A 30 4.21 5.51 -12.21
C VAL A 30 5.06 6.15 -13.29
N TRP A 31 4.46 7.12 -13.99
CA TRP A 31 5.15 8.02 -14.91
C TRP A 31 5.34 9.35 -14.19
N PRO A 32 6.45 9.54 -13.45
CA PRO A 32 6.66 10.78 -12.72
C PRO A 32 6.88 11.91 -13.72
N GLN A 33 6.04 12.94 -13.68
CA GLN A 33 6.25 14.15 -14.47
C GLN A 33 6.96 15.25 -13.65
N GLY A 34 7.03 15.08 -12.34
CA GLY A 34 7.72 15.93 -11.39
C GLY A 34 8.26 15.14 -10.19
N GLY A 35 9.00 15.80 -9.32
CA GLY A 35 9.65 15.17 -8.16
C GLY A 35 8.71 14.95 -6.98
N GLY A 36 9.25 14.64 -5.80
CA GLY A 36 8.48 14.49 -4.56
C GLY A 36 8.10 13.05 -4.20
N LEU A 37 8.16 12.11 -5.15
CA LEU A 37 8.03 10.69 -4.84
C LEU A 37 9.23 10.23 -4.00
N GLU A 38 8.96 9.65 -2.84
CA GLU A 38 9.97 9.14 -1.91
C GLU A 38 9.61 7.73 -1.45
N VAL A 39 10.64 6.89 -1.29
CA VAL A 39 10.51 5.51 -0.77
C VAL A 39 11.25 5.35 0.55
N GLU A 40 10.74 4.50 1.43
CA GLU A 40 11.44 4.14 2.66
C GLU A 40 12.46 3.02 2.39
N THR A 41 13.73 3.28 2.67
CA THR A 41 14.81 2.30 2.56
C THR A 41 14.77 1.29 3.72
N PRO A 42 15.44 0.13 3.61
CA PRO A 42 15.56 -0.83 4.71
C PRO A 42 16.15 -0.23 6.01
N SER A 43 16.92 0.85 5.89
CA SER A 43 17.49 1.58 7.02
C SER A 43 16.55 2.61 7.65
N LYS A 44 15.26 2.59 7.29
CA LYS A 44 14.22 3.52 7.79
C LYS A 44 14.48 4.98 7.46
N LYS A 45 15.13 5.20 6.31
CA LYS A 45 15.36 6.54 5.74
C LYS A 45 14.53 6.73 4.49
N TRP A 46 13.93 7.90 4.34
CA TRP A 46 13.27 8.33 3.12
C TRP A 46 14.30 8.70 2.06
N MET A 47 14.12 8.20 0.85
CA MET A 47 14.98 8.46 -0.29
C MET A 47 14.13 8.94 -1.47
N PRO A 48 14.48 10.06 -2.13
CA PRO A 48 13.79 10.52 -3.32
C PRO A 48 14.01 9.56 -4.48
N VAL A 49 12.93 9.32 -5.25
CA VAL A 49 13.02 8.57 -6.50
C VAL A 49 13.54 9.52 -7.60
N PRO A 50 14.62 9.17 -8.31
CA PRO A 50 15.19 10.06 -9.33
C PRO A 50 14.25 10.22 -10.53
N LEU A 51 14.21 11.43 -11.09
CA LEU A 51 13.53 11.71 -12.34
C LEU A 51 14.46 11.41 -13.52
N ILE A 52 14.24 10.27 -14.16
CA ILE A 52 15.01 9.87 -15.35
C ILE A 52 14.10 10.09 -16.57
N PRO A 53 14.46 10.98 -17.51
CA PRO A 53 13.66 11.21 -18.72
C PRO A 53 13.38 9.92 -19.49
N GLY A 54 12.13 9.70 -19.88
CA GLY A 54 11.69 8.49 -20.61
C GLY A 54 11.61 7.22 -19.77
N SER A 55 11.83 7.31 -18.45
CA SER A 55 11.72 6.16 -17.54
C SER A 55 10.33 6.01 -16.94
N ILE A 56 10.10 4.82 -16.37
CA ILE A 56 8.93 4.51 -15.54
C ILE A 56 9.40 3.99 -14.19
N VAL A 57 8.67 4.33 -13.13
CA VAL A 57 8.88 3.74 -11.81
C VAL A 57 7.94 2.55 -11.68
N VAL A 58 8.48 1.40 -11.30
CA VAL A 58 7.72 0.17 -11.05
C VAL A 58 7.76 -0.13 -9.56
N ASN A 59 6.59 -0.23 -8.94
CA ASN A 59 6.44 -0.53 -7.53
C ASN A 59 5.79 -1.90 -7.32
N ILE A 60 6.27 -2.65 -6.32
CA ILE A 60 5.63 -3.87 -5.82
C ILE A 60 4.61 -3.49 -4.75
N GLY A 61 3.39 -4.04 -4.87
CA GLY A 61 2.33 -3.87 -3.88
C GLY A 61 2.13 -5.09 -2.98
N ASP A 62 1.20 -4.93 -2.04
CA ASP A 62 0.87 -5.86 -0.97
C ASP A 62 0.48 -7.24 -1.50
N ALA A 63 -0.32 -7.31 -2.57
CA ALA A 63 -0.78 -8.58 -3.12
C ALA A 63 0.39 -9.41 -3.68
N LEU A 64 1.31 -8.80 -4.43
CA LEU A 64 2.47 -9.52 -4.96
C LEU A 64 3.48 -9.90 -3.87
N SER A 65 3.61 -9.05 -2.84
CA SER A 65 4.36 -9.40 -1.63
C SER A 65 3.78 -10.65 -0.98
N LEU A 66 2.47 -10.72 -0.78
CA LEU A 66 1.79 -11.89 -0.24
C LEU A 66 2.00 -13.14 -1.09
N TRP A 67 1.83 -13.01 -2.41
CA TRP A 67 1.85 -14.12 -3.37
C TRP A 67 3.26 -14.69 -3.60
N SER A 68 4.29 -13.85 -3.51
CA SER A 68 5.68 -14.31 -3.50
C SER A 68 6.08 -14.92 -2.14
N GLY A 69 5.21 -14.85 -1.13
CA GLY A 69 5.53 -15.19 0.26
C GLY A 69 6.62 -14.30 0.83
N LYS A 70 6.51 -12.99 0.59
CA LYS A 70 7.37 -11.91 1.08
C LYS A 70 8.80 -11.90 0.53
N THR A 71 9.08 -12.70 -0.52
CA THR A 71 10.35 -12.60 -1.25
C THR A 71 10.47 -11.25 -1.95
N LEU A 72 9.38 -10.76 -2.55
CA LEU A 72 9.25 -9.38 -3.01
C LEU A 72 8.57 -8.58 -1.90
N LYS A 73 9.10 -7.40 -1.56
CA LYS A 73 8.54 -6.55 -0.50
C LYS A 73 7.64 -5.49 -1.10
N SER A 74 6.49 -5.26 -0.48
CA SER A 74 5.65 -4.10 -0.79
C SER A 74 6.41 -2.83 -0.40
N THR A 75 6.54 -1.87 -1.33
CA THR A 75 7.34 -0.67 -1.04
C THR A 75 6.49 0.36 -0.32
N LEU A 76 6.96 0.81 0.83
CA LEU A 76 6.40 1.96 1.52
C LEU A 76 6.87 3.24 0.82
N TYR A 77 5.94 4.07 0.36
CA TYR A 77 6.24 5.30 -0.35
C TYR A 77 5.31 6.45 0.06
N ARG A 78 5.74 7.69 -0.21
CA ARG A 78 4.98 8.91 0.04
C ARG A 78 5.22 9.94 -1.07
N ILE A 79 4.45 11.02 -1.06
CA ILE A 79 4.75 12.20 -1.88
C ILE A 79 5.01 13.39 -0.95
N SER A 80 6.27 13.81 -0.87
CA SER A 80 6.71 14.98 -0.08
C SER A 80 6.67 16.25 -0.91
N PHE A 81 6.42 17.40 -0.26
CA PHE A 81 6.59 18.72 -0.89
C PHE A 81 8.07 19.12 -1.07
N ASP A 82 9.01 18.39 -0.46
CA ASP A 82 10.45 18.72 -0.48
C ASP A 82 11.06 18.79 -1.86
N ASN A 83 10.64 17.88 -2.74
CA ASN A 83 11.15 17.77 -4.10
C ASN A 83 10.04 17.88 -5.15
N LEU A 84 8.83 18.28 -4.75
CA LEU A 84 7.67 18.36 -5.63
C LEU A 84 7.57 19.78 -6.21
N PRO A 85 7.66 19.95 -7.55
CA PRO A 85 7.24 21.17 -8.19
C PRO A 85 5.75 21.39 -7.89
N ILE A 86 5.42 22.53 -7.29
CA ILE A 86 4.04 22.87 -6.89
C ILE A 86 3.08 23.03 -8.08
N ASP A 87 3.59 22.93 -9.30
CA ASP A 87 2.93 23.29 -10.54
C ASP A 87 2.80 22.15 -11.58
N GLN A 88 2.98 20.89 -11.17
CA GLN A 88 2.98 19.73 -12.09
C GLN A 88 1.97 18.63 -11.76
N ASP A 89 1.45 18.00 -12.81
CA ASP A 89 0.49 16.90 -12.77
C ASP A 89 1.20 15.55 -12.62
N HIS A 90 0.67 14.63 -11.83
CA HIS A 90 1.24 13.28 -11.68
C HIS A 90 0.21 12.22 -12.05
N ALA A 91 0.50 11.40 -13.05
CA ALA A 91 -0.36 10.28 -13.44
C ALA A 91 0.15 8.96 -12.83
N LYS A 92 -0.75 8.28 -12.10
CA LYS A 92 -0.55 6.91 -11.57
C LYS A 92 -1.49 5.95 -12.31
N LEU A 93 -0.94 4.84 -12.82
CA LEU A 93 -1.70 3.71 -13.33
C LEU A 93 -1.43 2.49 -12.47
N GLU A 94 -2.44 2.05 -11.73
CA GLU A 94 -2.41 0.81 -10.97
C GLU A 94 -2.97 -0.30 -11.85
N ILE A 95 -2.18 -1.35 -12.12
CA ILE A 95 -2.64 -2.50 -12.88
C ILE A 95 -2.93 -3.63 -11.90
N LEU A 96 -4.22 -3.78 -11.58
CA LEU A 96 -4.74 -4.99 -10.95
C LEU A 96 -5.08 -5.99 -12.06
N LYS A 97 -4.27 -7.04 -12.21
CA LYS A 97 -4.71 -8.23 -12.94
C LYS A 97 -4.30 -9.50 -12.22
N ARG A 98 -5.27 -10.10 -11.53
CA ARG A 98 -5.60 -11.50 -11.78
C ARG A 98 -7.07 -11.77 -11.48
N ASP A 99 -7.61 -12.65 -12.29
CA ASP A 99 -8.96 -13.18 -12.27
C ASP A 99 -9.29 -13.86 -10.93
N HIS A 100 -10.55 -13.68 -10.52
CA HIS A 100 -11.33 -14.34 -9.46
C HIS A 100 -11.08 -15.84 -9.15
N GLU A 101 -10.25 -16.58 -9.91
CA GLU A 101 -10.04 -18.03 -9.74
C GLU A 101 -8.58 -18.45 -9.47
N GLY A 102 -7.60 -17.53 -9.55
CA GLY A 102 -6.18 -17.86 -9.42
C GLY A 102 -5.76 -18.21 -7.98
N LYS A 103 -5.83 -19.49 -7.60
CA LYS A 103 -5.31 -20.00 -6.32
C LYS A 103 -3.79 -19.93 -6.25
N LEU A 104 -3.26 -19.42 -5.14
CA LEU A 104 -1.88 -19.65 -4.75
C LEU A 104 -1.76 -20.97 -3.99
N VAL A 105 -0.90 -21.83 -4.50
CA VAL A 105 -0.46 -23.03 -3.79
C VAL A 105 1.04 -22.88 -3.61
N LYS A 106 1.49 -22.54 -2.39
CA LYS A 106 2.84 -22.91 -1.97
C LYS A 106 2.77 -24.32 -1.42
N ASP A 107 3.77 -25.13 -1.72
CA ASP A 107 3.88 -26.44 -1.10
C ASP A 107 4.27 -26.26 0.38
N HIS A 108 3.63 -27.04 1.26
CA HIS A 108 3.76 -27.07 2.72
C HIS A 108 3.06 -25.94 3.54
N GLY A 109 1.83 -26.21 3.99
CA GLY A 109 1.13 -25.45 5.05
C GLY A 109 0.29 -24.25 4.59
N SER A 110 0.09 -24.11 3.29
CA SER A 110 -0.47 -22.90 2.65
C SER A 110 -1.97 -22.73 2.81
N ILE A 111 -2.37 -21.47 3.00
CA ILE A 111 -3.74 -21.03 2.81
C ILE A 111 -3.94 -20.81 1.30
N ALA A 112 -4.88 -21.53 0.70
CA ALA A 112 -5.38 -21.19 -0.63
C ALA A 112 -6.16 -19.88 -0.51
N LEU A 113 -5.55 -18.78 -0.95
CA LEU A 113 -6.13 -17.44 -0.89
C LEU A 113 -6.32 -16.90 -2.30
N THR A 114 -7.52 -16.41 -2.58
CA THR A 114 -7.85 -15.69 -3.82
C THR A 114 -7.55 -14.21 -3.70
N ALA A 115 -7.38 -13.53 -4.85
CA ALA A 115 -7.27 -12.07 -4.89
C ALA A 115 -8.50 -11.36 -4.29
N GLY A 116 -9.69 -11.95 -4.46
CA GLY A 116 -10.94 -11.41 -3.93
C GLY A 116 -11.01 -11.46 -2.41
N GLU A 117 -10.68 -12.61 -1.81
CA GLU A 117 -10.61 -12.76 -0.35
C GLU A 117 -9.56 -11.82 0.27
N TYR A 118 -8.39 -11.71 -0.37
CA TYR A 118 -7.37 -10.74 0.02
C TYR A 118 -7.92 -9.31 0.01
N HIS A 119 -8.57 -8.91 -1.08
CA HIS A 119 -9.04 -7.54 -1.25
C HIS A 119 -10.14 -7.19 -0.25
N GLN A 120 -11.08 -8.10 0.01
CA GLN A 120 -12.13 -7.92 1.02
C GLN A 120 -11.55 -7.71 2.42
N VAL A 121 -10.58 -8.53 2.82
CA VAL A 121 -9.92 -8.40 4.12
C VAL A 121 -9.08 -7.13 4.20
N ARG A 122 -8.34 -6.77 3.13
CA ARG A 122 -7.55 -5.55 3.07
C ARG A 122 -8.43 -4.29 3.18
N HIS A 123 -9.59 -4.30 2.54
CA HIS A 123 -10.59 -3.25 2.63
C HIS A 123 -11.13 -3.11 4.06
N TYR A 124 -11.57 -4.22 4.65
CA TYR A 124 -12.03 -4.28 6.04
C TYR A 124 -11.00 -3.72 7.02
N MET A 125 -9.72 -4.07 6.85
CA MET A 125 -8.64 -3.56 7.71
C MET A 125 -8.46 -2.04 7.56
N SER A 126 -8.57 -1.50 6.35
CA SER A 126 -8.50 -0.06 6.12
C SER A 126 -9.65 0.67 6.80
N GLU A 127 -10.88 0.19 6.62
CA GLU A 127 -12.06 0.78 7.30
C GLU A 127 -11.93 0.71 8.83
N LYS A 128 -11.37 -0.39 9.36
CA LYS A 128 -11.11 -0.55 10.80
C LYS A 128 -10.13 0.50 11.32
N GLU A 129 -9.08 0.83 10.58
CA GLU A 129 -8.15 1.89 10.95
C GLU A 129 -8.78 3.28 10.81
N ASP A 130 -9.51 3.53 9.72
CA ASP A 130 -10.22 4.78 9.50
C ASP A 130 -11.28 5.04 10.59
N ALA A 131 -11.97 4.00 11.05
CA ALA A 131 -12.94 4.09 12.14
C ALA A 131 -12.30 4.45 13.48
N LYS A 132 -11.07 3.97 13.77
CA LYS A 132 -10.31 4.41 14.95
C LYS A 132 -9.98 5.91 14.90
N ASN A 133 -9.81 6.44 13.70
CA ASN A 133 -9.56 7.87 13.46
C ASN A 133 -10.85 8.69 13.34
N ASN A 134 -12.03 8.09 13.55
CA ASN A 134 -13.35 8.69 13.35
C ASN A 134 -13.58 9.22 11.92
N TRP A 135 -12.92 8.64 10.91
CA TRP A 135 -13.06 9.05 9.50
C TRP A 135 -14.19 8.32 8.77
N VAL A 136 -14.55 7.12 9.22
CA VAL A 136 -15.66 6.33 8.68
C VAL A 136 -16.57 5.81 9.80
N GLY A 137 -17.77 5.37 9.42
CA GLY A 137 -18.79 4.86 10.34
C GLY A 137 -18.55 3.43 10.82
N LYS A 138 -19.63 2.64 10.92
CA LYS A 138 -19.56 1.24 11.37
C LYS A 138 -18.75 0.39 10.39
N THR A 139 -17.87 -0.45 10.92
CA THR A 139 -17.08 -1.41 10.15
C THR A 139 -17.72 -2.79 10.18
N GLU A 140 -17.40 -3.63 9.18
CA GLU A 140 -17.88 -5.01 9.17
C GLU A 140 -17.35 -5.80 10.38
N ALA A 141 -18.06 -6.85 10.79
CA ALA A 141 -17.57 -7.75 11.83
C ALA A 141 -16.45 -8.63 11.26
N SER A 142 -15.32 -8.75 11.97
CA SER A 142 -14.20 -9.62 11.55
C SER A 142 -14.61 -11.08 11.36
N SER A 143 -15.67 -11.53 12.05
CA SER A 143 -16.22 -12.88 11.96
C SER A 143 -16.76 -13.26 10.56
N LYS A 144 -16.93 -12.28 9.67
CA LYS A 144 -17.35 -12.51 8.28
C LYS A 144 -16.24 -13.10 7.41
N PHE A 145 -14.97 -12.94 7.80
CA PHE A 145 -13.82 -13.38 7.01
C PHE A 145 -13.17 -14.63 7.63
N ASP A 146 -12.54 -15.45 6.78
CA ASP A 146 -11.73 -16.57 7.25
C ASP A 146 -10.55 -16.02 8.10
N PRO A 147 -10.40 -16.45 9.36
CA PRO A 147 -9.32 -15.98 10.25
C PRO A 147 -7.92 -16.18 9.68
N ARG A 148 -7.74 -17.20 8.83
CA ARG A 148 -6.47 -17.48 8.16
C ARG A 148 -6.12 -16.38 7.16
N VAL A 149 -7.11 -15.86 6.44
CA VAL A 149 -6.93 -14.76 5.50
C VAL A 149 -6.62 -13.46 6.24
N ILE A 150 -7.35 -13.18 7.33
CA ILE A 150 -7.03 -12.07 8.23
C ILE A 150 -5.56 -12.15 8.65
N HIS A 151 -5.13 -13.29 9.21
CA HIS A 151 -3.75 -13.47 9.65
C HIS A 151 -2.73 -13.28 8.52
N ALA A 152 -3.02 -13.80 7.33
CA ALA A 152 -2.15 -13.65 6.17
C ALA A 152 -1.94 -12.16 5.81
N VAL A 153 -3.02 -11.36 5.76
CA VAL A 153 -2.95 -9.92 5.46
C VAL A 153 -2.31 -9.13 6.60
N GLU A 154 -2.65 -9.43 7.85
CA GLU A 154 -2.03 -8.81 9.02
C GLU A 154 -0.51 -8.95 9.00
N SER A 155 -0.03 -10.14 8.64
CA SER A 155 1.39 -10.45 8.61
C SER A 155 2.19 -9.64 7.58
N LEU A 156 1.54 -8.98 6.62
CA LEU A 156 2.22 -8.16 5.61
C LEU A 156 2.81 -6.87 6.19
N GLY A 157 2.24 -6.33 7.28
CA GLY A 157 2.61 -5.02 7.80
C GLY A 157 2.22 -3.90 6.82
N ILE A 158 0.91 -3.71 6.65
CA ILE A 158 0.34 -2.76 5.68
C ILE A 158 0.49 -1.30 6.15
N ALA A 159 0.49 -0.33 5.23
CA ALA A 159 0.47 1.10 5.58
C ALA A 159 -0.67 1.85 4.88
N ASN A 160 -1.40 2.68 5.64
CA ASN A 160 -2.56 3.45 5.19
C ASN A 160 -2.46 4.93 5.61
N GLY A 161 -1.35 5.61 5.33
CA GLY A 161 -1.21 7.06 5.57
C GLY A 161 -0.94 7.47 7.03
N SER A 162 -1.44 6.73 8.02
CA SER A 162 -1.20 6.96 9.45
C SER A 162 0.06 6.26 10.01
N GLY A 163 0.73 5.43 9.20
CA GLY A 163 1.93 4.68 9.55
C GLY A 163 1.89 3.23 9.08
N LEU A 164 2.94 2.46 9.41
CA LEU A 164 2.94 1.00 9.28
C LEU A 164 2.03 0.42 10.36
N VAL A 165 0.94 -0.18 9.95
CA VAL A 165 0.06 -0.94 10.82
C VAL A 165 0.64 -2.34 10.92
N ASN A 166 1.56 -2.53 11.89
CA ASN A 166 1.87 -3.86 12.38
C ASN A 166 0.68 -4.31 13.23
N PHE A 167 -0.23 -5.10 12.65
CA PHE A 167 -1.13 -5.89 13.47
C PHE A 167 -0.25 -6.89 14.23
N SER A 168 -0.13 -6.71 15.55
CA SER A 168 0.64 -7.60 16.41
C SER A 168 0.35 -9.07 16.07
N PRO A 169 1.35 -9.97 16.16
CA PRO A 169 1.07 -11.40 16.00
C PRO A 169 0.03 -11.78 17.05
N ILE A 170 -1.17 -12.17 16.63
CA ILE A 170 -2.11 -12.86 17.50
C ILE A 170 -1.34 -14.08 18.01
N ALA A 171 -1.07 -14.11 19.31
CA ALA A 171 -0.44 -15.24 19.96
C ALA A 171 -1.29 -16.48 19.64
N VAL A 172 -0.76 -17.33 18.77
CA VAL A 172 -1.29 -18.69 18.61
C VAL A 172 -0.99 -19.36 19.94
N LYS A 173 -2.02 -19.50 20.79
CA LYS A 173 -1.92 -20.38 21.96
C LYS A 173 -1.59 -21.77 21.42
N GLN A 174 -0.43 -22.27 21.82
CA GLN A 174 -0.05 -23.68 21.69
C GLN A 174 -1.05 -24.56 22.43
#